data_AF-A0AAU5S0G8-F1
#
_entry.id   AF-A0AAU5S0G8-F1
#
_cell.length_a   1.000
_cell.length_b   1.000
_cell.length_c   1.000
_cell.angle_alpha   90.00
_cell.angle_beta   90.00
_cell.angle_gamma   90.00
#
_symmetry.space_group_name_H-M   'P 1'
#
loop_
_entity.id
_entity.type
_entity.pdbx_description
1 polymer ?
#
loop_
_entity_poly.entity_id
_entity_poly.type
_entity_poly.pdbx_seq_one_letter_code
_entity_poly.pdbx_strand_id
1 'polypeptide(L)'
;MTGRLIRRASLRIRAALLGVLTLCLAFTVAGAGGGAASAADTDSLPFSGSTGSGLHNTYDPGAFTYLAQSLDTGTSMIELDVWDDFVTQEWKVSHSNPLGNSNNCVDASSPADLYTGGANKDLESCLDDVRVWLGAHPGHGPLIIKLEMKAGFQSTFGMGPAKLDQSISAHLGNLVYKPSDLLAKPGGGQYASLDEAAGAGNWPTRQQLAGKVLLEVIPGTVEESNPTDTLWTDQEYADYLQGLQSQGKLSQANVFPAVHNAQAGDPRSRYSDASIRPWFVVFDGDAATYLNGSIDTSWYDTHHYLLIMTDAQNVPPTLDDTNPTSADAQARVAQLAKAHASIASNDWTGLTDVQSTVLPRG
;
A
#
# COMPACT_ATOMS: atom_id res chain seq x y z
N MET A 1 -45.83 70.25 26.96
CA MET A 1 -47.30 70.38 26.80
C MET A 1 -47.60 71.04 25.47
N THR A 2 -48.41 70.39 24.61
CA THR A 2 -49.39 70.92 23.62
C THR A 2 -49.13 72.29 22.95
N GLY A 3 -49.23 72.56 21.65
CA GLY A 3 -49.72 71.86 20.45
C GLY A 3 -50.03 72.91 19.34
N ARG A 4 -49.78 72.55 18.07
CA ARG A 4 -50.26 73.07 16.75
C ARG A 4 -50.66 74.56 16.55
N LEU A 5 -50.17 75.16 15.45
CA LEU A 5 -50.88 76.14 14.57
C LEU A 5 -50.23 76.11 13.15
N ILE A 6 -50.94 75.64 12.11
CA ILE A 6 -51.60 76.37 10.99
C ILE A 6 -50.70 76.76 9.78
N ARG A 7 -51.22 76.36 8.61
CA ARG A 7 -50.91 76.63 7.18
C ARG A 7 -50.31 78.01 6.83
N ARG A 8 -49.48 78.04 5.77
CA ARG A 8 -49.59 78.87 4.53
C ARG A 8 -48.49 78.46 3.52
N ALA A 9 -48.86 78.23 2.25
CA ALA A 9 -48.49 79.02 1.05
C ALA A 9 -46.96 79.19 0.88
N SER A 10 -46.30 78.88 -0.24
CA SER A 10 -46.58 79.33 -1.61
C SER A 10 -45.64 78.62 -2.60
N LEU A 11 -46.12 78.41 -3.85
CA LEU A 11 -45.27 78.17 -5.02
C LEU A 11 -44.44 79.43 -5.32
N ARG A 12 -43.16 79.29 -5.68
CA ARG A 12 -42.63 79.60 -7.03
C ARG A 12 -41.08 79.58 -7.13
N ILE A 13 -40.60 78.68 -8.00
CA ILE A 13 -39.63 78.83 -9.10
C ILE A 13 -38.16 79.22 -8.81
N ARG A 14 -37.26 78.53 -9.54
CA ARG A 14 -35.89 78.87 -10.01
C ARG A 14 -34.79 78.20 -9.18
N ALA A 15 -33.74 77.59 -9.74
CA ALA A 15 -33.27 77.39 -11.11
C ALA A 15 -32.36 76.14 -11.12
N ALA A 16 -32.08 75.66 -12.33
CA ALA A 16 -31.21 74.54 -12.64
C ALA A 16 -29.74 74.75 -12.22
N LEU A 17 -29.04 73.65 -11.90
CA LEU A 17 -27.86 73.11 -12.63
C LEU A 17 -27.01 72.19 -11.72
N LEU A 18 -26.63 71.06 -12.30
CA LEU A 18 -25.45 70.22 -12.07
C LEU A 18 -25.12 69.70 -10.65
N GLY A 19 -24.85 68.39 -10.59
CA GLY A 19 -23.68 67.92 -9.87
C GLY A 19 -23.87 66.65 -9.06
N VAL A 20 -23.36 65.54 -9.63
CA VAL A 20 -22.84 64.35 -8.92
C VAL A 20 -23.86 63.53 -8.12
N LEU A 21 -24.43 62.51 -8.77
CA LEU A 21 -25.00 61.36 -8.08
C LEU A 21 -23.83 60.46 -7.65
N THR A 22 -23.66 60.29 -6.35
CA THR A 22 -22.68 59.40 -5.73
C THR A 22 -22.98 57.96 -6.15
N LEU A 23 -22.13 57.40 -7.01
CA LEU A 23 -22.15 55.98 -7.34
C LEU A 23 -21.58 55.21 -6.12
N CYS A 24 -22.45 54.73 -5.24
CA CYS A 24 -22.06 53.72 -4.26
C CYS A 24 -21.83 52.41 -5.02
N LEU A 25 -20.56 52.10 -5.31
CA LEU A 25 -20.12 50.75 -5.65
C LEU A 25 -20.48 49.83 -4.47
N ALA A 26 -21.62 49.16 -4.56
CA ALA A 26 -21.81 47.93 -3.82
C ALA A 26 -20.97 46.86 -4.53
N PHE A 27 -19.75 46.64 -4.01
CA PHE A 27 -19.00 45.44 -4.32
C PHE A 27 -19.84 44.24 -3.86
N THR A 28 -20.49 43.57 -4.81
CA THR A 28 -20.87 42.17 -4.64
C THR A 28 -19.58 41.39 -4.51
N VAL A 29 -19.15 41.14 -3.28
CA VAL A 29 -18.20 40.08 -2.99
C VAL A 29 -18.91 38.81 -3.42
N ALA A 30 -18.55 38.30 -4.59
CA ALA A 30 -18.80 36.93 -4.96
C ALA A 30 -18.19 36.10 -3.84
N GLY A 31 -19.05 35.61 -2.93
CA GLY A 31 -18.65 34.58 -2.01
C GLY A 31 -18.15 33.44 -2.88
N ALA A 32 -16.83 33.25 -2.87
CA ALA A 32 -16.24 31.98 -3.24
C ALA A 32 -16.99 30.96 -2.38
N GLY A 33 -17.93 30.25 -3.01
CA GLY A 33 -18.40 28.99 -2.48
C GLY A 33 -17.17 28.12 -2.42
N GLY A 34 -16.51 28.13 -1.27
CA GLY A 34 -15.64 27.05 -0.86
C GLY A 34 -16.53 25.83 -0.85
N GLY A 35 -16.64 25.16 -2.00
CA GLY A 35 -16.92 23.75 -1.99
C GLY A 35 -15.87 23.20 -1.06
N ALA A 36 -16.32 22.72 0.11
CA ALA A 36 -15.51 21.79 0.87
C ALA A 36 -15.04 20.77 -0.17
N ALA A 37 -13.73 20.71 -0.40
CA ALA A 37 -13.17 19.64 -1.20
C ALA A 37 -13.69 18.37 -0.53
N SER A 38 -14.64 17.70 -1.19
CA SER A 38 -15.05 16.38 -0.73
C SER A 38 -13.75 15.60 -0.67
N ALA A 39 -13.46 14.99 0.49
CA ALA A 39 -12.41 13.98 0.55
C ALA A 39 -12.64 13.05 -0.65
N ALA A 40 -11.57 12.80 -1.41
CA ALA A 40 -11.67 11.88 -2.54
C ALA A 40 -12.22 10.56 -2.00
N ASP A 41 -13.28 10.05 -2.63
CA ASP A 41 -13.82 8.74 -2.28
C ASP A 41 -12.83 7.67 -2.77
N THR A 42 -11.85 7.34 -1.93
CA THR A 42 -10.81 6.39 -2.26
C THR A 42 -11.31 4.95 -2.21
N ASP A 43 -12.42 4.68 -1.52
CA ASP A 43 -13.02 3.35 -1.38
C ASP A 43 -13.58 2.82 -2.72
N SER A 44 -14.07 3.71 -3.58
CA SER A 44 -14.57 3.34 -4.92
C SER A 44 -13.47 3.24 -5.98
N LEU A 45 -12.23 3.65 -5.67
CA LEU A 45 -11.11 3.49 -6.59
C LEU A 45 -10.73 2.00 -6.71
N PRO A 46 -10.35 1.52 -7.92
CA PRO A 46 -9.60 0.28 -8.05
C PRO A 46 -8.40 0.29 -7.10
N PHE A 47 -8.04 -0.85 -6.53
CA PHE A 47 -6.91 -0.93 -5.59
C PHE A 47 -5.62 -0.35 -6.18
N SER A 48 -5.35 -0.66 -7.46
CA SER A 48 -4.23 -0.12 -8.25
C SER A 48 -4.30 1.39 -8.52
N GLY A 49 -5.46 2.02 -8.34
CA GLY A 49 -5.70 3.46 -8.53
C GLY A 49 -5.60 4.29 -7.24
N SER A 50 -5.07 3.70 -6.17
CA SER A 50 -4.89 4.38 -4.87
C SER A 50 -3.46 4.27 -4.37
N THR A 51 -3.09 5.19 -3.48
CA THR A 51 -1.82 5.21 -2.75
C THR A 51 -2.09 5.13 -1.26
N GLY A 52 -1.50 4.15 -0.58
CA GLY A 52 -1.49 4.06 0.88
C GLY A 52 -0.10 4.33 1.48
N SER A 53 -0.04 4.57 2.80
CA SER A 53 1.21 4.50 3.57
C SER A 53 1.49 3.05 3.99
N GLY A 54 2.77 2.69 4.04
CA GLY A 54 3.24 1.38 4.48
C GLY A 54 4.30 1.51 5.59
N LEU A 55 4.40 0.50 6.45
CA LEU A 55 5.42 0.42 7.49
C LEU A 55 6.42 -0.69 7.18
N HIS A 56 7.70 -0.35 7.22
CA HIS A 56 8.81 -1.29 7.08
C HIS A 56 9.16 -1.94 8.43
N ASN A 57 9.66 -3.17 8.39
CA ASN A 57 10.08 -3.97 9.56
C ASN A 57 9.10 -3.98 10.74
N THR A 58 7.79 -4.08 10.47
CA THR A 58 6.74 -4.01 11.51
C THR A 58 6.84 -5.07 12.60
N TYR A 59 7.56 -6.16 12.33
CA TYR A 59 7.83 -7.23 13.28
C TYR A 59 8.88 -6.84 14.34
N ASP A 60 9.61 -5.73 14.17
CA ASP A 60 10.67 -5.33 15.10
C ASP A 60 10.07 -4.92 16.47
N PRO A 61 10.46 -5.59 17.58
CA PRO A 61 10.04 -5.20 18.93
C PRO A 61 10.48 -3.79 19.35
N GLY A 62 11.48 -3.21 18.68
CA GLY A 62 11.88 -1.81 18.86
C GLY A 62 10.90 -0.81 18.26
N ALA A 63 10.16 -1.20 17.22
CA ALA A 63 9.15 -0.38 16.55
C ALA A 63 7.78 -0.51 17.25
N PHE A 64 7.35 -1.75 17.50
CA PHE A 64 6.07 -2.05 18.16
C PHE A 64 6.25 -3.18 19.19
N THR A 65 5.59 -3.09 20.34
CA THR A 65 5.62 -4.16 21.34
C THR A 65 4.91 -5.42 20.87
N TYR A 66 3.85 -5.27 20.07
CA TYR A 66 3.10 -6.35 19.45
C TYR A 66 2.79 -6.01 18.00
N LEU A 67 2.82 -6.98 17.08
CA LEU A 67 2.53 -6.77 15.66
C LEU A 67 1.18 -6.06 15.44
N ALA A 68 0.17 -6.42 16.23
CA ALA A 68 -1.17 -5.83 16.19
C ALA A 68 -1.16 -4.29 16.35
N GLN A 69 -0.19 -3.72 17.07
CA GLN A 69 -0.09 -2.27 17.22
C GLN A 69 0.31 -1.56 15.92
N SER A 70 1.06 -2.24 15.03
CA SER A 70 1.34 -1.72 13.70
C SER A 70 0.07 -1.69 12.85
N LEU A 71 -0.78 -2.71 12.97
CA LEU A 71 -2.07 -2.79 12.28
C LEU A 71 -3.04 -1.71 12.77
N ASP A 72 -3.05 -1.44 14.09
CA ASP A 72 -3.87 -0.38 14.70
C ASP A 72 -3.56 1.02 14.17
N THR A 73 -2.39 1.23 13.55
CA THR A 73 -2.06 2.52 12.90
C THR A 73 -2.91 2.80 11.66
N GLY A 74 -3.57 1.78 11.09
CA GLY A 74 -4.30 1.86 9.84
C GLY A 74 -3.41 1.79 8.59
N THR A 75 -2.16 1.35 8.74
CA THR A 75 -1.22 1.15 7.62
C THR A 75 -1.84 0.29 6.51
N SER A 76 -1.56 0.64 5.25
CA SER A 76 -1.94 -0.17 4.09
C SER A 76 -0.93 -1.28 3.78
N MET A 77 0.24 -1.30 4.44
CA MET A 77 1.24 -2.35 4.29
C MET A 77 2.00 -2.62 5.59
N ILE A 78 2.27 -3.89 5.86
CA ILE A 78 3.26 -4.35 6.82
C ILE A 78 4.36 -5.14 6.10
N GLU A 79 5.57 -5.13 6.65
CA GLU A 79 6.70 -5.89 6.11
C GLU A 79 7.27 -6.85 7.16
N LEU A 80 7.60 -8.07 6.71
CA LEU A 80 8.14 -9.18 7.48
C LEU A 80 9.39 -9.76 6.80
N ASP A 81 10.51 -9.82 7.54
CA ASP A 81 11.73 -10.47 7.08
C ASP A 81 11.66 -11.96 7.39
N VAL A 82 11.62 -12.78 6.36
CA VAL A 82 11.39 -14.22 6.45
C VAL A 82 12.66 -14.99 6.11
N TRP A 83 13.03 -15.92 6.99
CA TRP A 83 14.10 -16.89 6.73
C TRP A 83 13.51 -18.29 6.61
N ASP A 84 14.06 -19.06 5.69
CA ASP A 84 13.82 -20.49 5.67
C ASP A 84 14.64 -21.19 6.77
N ASP A 85 13.99 -21.98 7.61
CA ASP A 85 14.66 -22.95 8.47
C ASP A 85 14.27 -24.35 8.01
N PHE A 86 15.02 -24.87 7.04
CA PHE A 86 14.80 -26.21 6.52
C PHE A 86 15.06 -27.34 7.53
N VAL A 87 15.73 -27.07 8.66
CA VAL A 87 15.94 -28.08 9.72
C VAL A 87 14.65 -28.27 10.52
N THR A 88 14.00 -27.18 10.91
CA THR A 88 12.73 -27.23 11.66
C THR A 88 11.49 -27.26 10.76
N GLN A 89 11.64 -26.95 9.47
CA GLN A 89 10.55 -26.79 8.49
C GLN A 89 9.60 -25.63 8.85
N GLU A 90 10.15 -24.61 9.51
CA GLU A 90 9.46 -23.38 9.94
C GLU A 90 9.99 -22.18 9.15
N TRP A 91 9.14 -21.17 8.98
CA TRP A 91 9.53 -19.87 8.46
C TRP A 91 9.83 -18.94 9.63
N LYS A 92 11.09 -18.54 9.80
CA LYS A 92 11.48 -17.64 10.89
C LYS A 92 11.23 -16.20 10.50
N VAL A 93 10.87 -15.36 11.46
CA VAL A 93 10.72 -13.91 11.26
C VAL A 93 11.77 -13.16 12.07
N SER A 94 12.72 -12.51 11.39
CA SER A 94 13.82 -11.77 12.01
C SER A 94 14.57 -10.90 11.02
N HIS A 95 15.09 -9.76 11.47
CA HIS A 95 15.98 -8.91 10.67
C HIS A 95 17.35 -9.57 10.41
N SER A 96 17.87 -10.37 11.34
CA SER A 96 19.27 -10.85 11.27
C SER A 96 19.54 -12.20 11.92
N ASN A 97 18.54 -12.88 12.49
CA ASN A 97 18.69 -14.20 13.08
C ASN A 97 18.15 -15.29 12.13
N PRO A 98 18.99 -15.92 11.31
CA PRO A 98 18.53 -16.90 10.32
C PRO A 98 18.00 -18.21 10.93
N LEU A 99 18.31 -18.49 12.21
CA LEU A 99 17.99 -19.76 12.87
C LEU A 99 16.93 -19.62 13.97
N GLY A 100 16.35 -18.44 14.13
CA GLY A 100 15.37 -18.20 15.18
C GLY A 100 14.58 -16.93 14.98
N ASN A 101 13.51 -16.81 15.75
CA ASN A 101 12.62 -15.66 15.68
C ASN A 101 13.15 -14.50 16.54
N SER A 102 13.04 -13.28 16.02
CA SER A 102 13.26 -12.04 16.76
C SER A 102 12.23 -11.04 16.29
N ASN A 103 11.02 -11.13 16.85
CA ASN A 103 9.87 -10.35 16.42
C ASN A 103 8.86 -10.15 17.55
N ASN A 104 7.88 -9.29 17.28
CA ASN A 104 6.78 -8.91 18.17
C ASN A 104 5.46 -9.66 17.90
N CYS A 105 5.47 -10.74 17.11
CA CYS A 105 4.30 -11.59 16.88
C CYS A 105 4.02 -12.46 18.10
N VAL A 106 2.76 -12.84 18.30
CA VAL A 106 2.30 -13.70 19.41
C VAL A 106 1.48 -14.88 18.88
N ASP A 107 1.05 -15.79 19.75
CA ASP A 107 0.19 -16.91 19.36
C ASP A 107 -1.29 -16.51 19.48
N ALA A 108 -1.72 -15.43 18.81
CA ALA A 108 -3.09 -14.95 19.01
C ALA A 108 -4.12 -15.94 18.46
N SER A 109 -5.04 -16.37 19.31
CA SER A 109 -6.19 -17.19 18.93
C SER A 109 -7.51 -16.42 18.94
N SER A 110 -7.50 -15.27 19.62
CA SER A 110 -8.63 -14.36 19.80
C SER A 110 -8.14 -12.90 19.91
N PRO A 111 -9.02 -11.90 19.69
CA PRO A 111 -8.61 -10.50 19.77
C PRO A 111 -8.02 -10.08 21.13
N ALA A 112 -8.37 -10.79 22.21
CA ALA A 112 -7.82 -10.52 23.53
C ALA A 112 -6.33 -10.91 23.67
N ASP A 113 -5.86 -11.82 22.80
CA ASP A 113 -4.50 -12.35 22.84
C ASP A 113 -3.50 -11.43 22.13
N LEU A 114 -3.96 -10.59 21.18
CA LEU A 114 -3.16 -9.76 20.26
C LEU A 114 -2.15 -8.81 20.92
N TYR A 115 -2.36 -8.46 22.19
CA TYR A 115 -1.54 -7.50 22.92
C TYR A 115 -0.98 -8.09 24.22
N THR A 116 -0.83 -9.41 24.28
CA THR A 116 -0.37 -10.14 25.46
C THR A 116 0.48 -11.33 25.07
N GLY A 117 1.07 -12.02 26.05
CA GLY A 117 1.85 -13.23 25.81
C GLY A 117 3.31 -12.97 25.45
N GLY A 118 4.02 -14.05 25.11
CA GLY A 118 5.44 -14.01 24.75
C GLY A 118 5.62 -13.89 23.24
N ALA A 119 6.51 -12.99 22.84
CA ALA A 119 6.82 -12.72 21.43
C ALA A 119 7.79 -13.76 20.81
N ASN A 120 8.40 -13.43 19.66
CA ASN A 120 9.35 -14.25 18.90
C ASN A 120 8.73 -15.53 18.31
N LYS A 121 7.72 -15.36 17.47
CA LYS A 121 6.99 -16.46 16.82
C LYS A 121 7.35 -16.64 15.36
N ASP A 122 7.00 -17.78 14.80
CA ASP A 122 7.20 -18.06 13.38
C ASP A 122 6.25 -17.21 12.51
N LEU A 123 6.45 -17.28 11.18
CA LEU A 123 5.61 -16.57 10.23
C LEU A 123 4.14 -16.97 10.39
N GLU A 124 3.86 -18.26 10.56
CA GLU A 124 2.53 -18.81 10.77
C GLU A 124 1.78 -18.08 11.90
N SER A 125 2.43 -17.85 13.03
CA SER A 125 1.85 -17.12 14.16
C SER A 125 1.66 -15.62 13.85
N CYS A 126 2.61 -14.98 13.15
CA CYS A 126 2.43 -13.60 12.68
C CYS A 126 1.22 -13.48 11.73
N LEU A 127 0.98 -14.48 10.88
CA LEU A 127 -0.19 -14.53 9.99
C LEU A 127 -1.49 -14.76 10.78
N ASP A 128 -1.45 -15.54 11.86
CA ASP A 128 -2.58 -15.69 12.78
C ASP A 128 -2.92 -14.37 13.50
N ASP A 129 -1.92 -13.60 13.94
CA ASP A 129 -2.14 -12.27 14.51
C ASP A 129 -2.90 -11.36 13.52
N VAL A 130 -2.46 -11.33 12.25
CA VAL A 130 -3.15 -10.57 11.19
C VAL A 130 -4.57 -11.09 10.97
N ARG A 131 -4.77 -12.42 10.88
CA ARG A 131 -6.11 -13.02 10.71
C ARG A 131 -7.04 -12.62 11.85
N VAL A 132 -6.58 -12.75 13.09
CA VAL A 132 -7.36 -12.43 14.29
C VAL A 132 -7.68 -10.94 14.34
N TRP A 133 -6.70 -10.09 14.02
CA TRP A 133 -6.89 -8.64 13.98
C TRP A 133 -7.90 -8.23 12.90
N LEU A 134 -7.78 -8.73 11.67
CA LEU A 134 -8.75 -8.44 10.59
C LEU A 134 -10.15 -8.98 10.91
N GLY A 135 -10.25 -10.11 11.63
CA GLY A 135 -11.52 -10.63 12.12
C GLY A 135 -12.22 -9.68 13.09
N ALA A 136 -11.47 -8.90 13.88
CA ALA A 136 -11.99 -7.84 14.74
C ALA A 136 -12.21 -6.50 13.99
N HIS A 137 -11.59 -6.32 12.82
CA HIS A 137 -11.62 -5.09 12.03
C HIS A 137 -12.05 -5.36 10.56
N PRO A 138 -13.25 -5.94 10.32
CA PRO A 138 -13.67 -6.33 8.96
C PRO A 138 -13.86 -5.15 7.99
N GLY A 139 -13.95 -3.92 8.51
CA GLY A 139 -14.01 -2.69 7.72
C GLY A 139 -12.64 -2.08 7.39
N HIS A 140 -11.53 -2.69 7.83
CA HIS A 140 -10.20 -2.22 7.45
C HIS A 140 -10.03 -2.31 5.93
N GLY A 141 -9.28 -1.37 5.35
CA GLY A 141 -8.93 -1.43 3.93
C GLY A 141 -8.09 -2.68 3.60
N PRO A 142 -7.86 -2.94 2.31
CA PRO A 142 -6.89 -3.97 1.90
C PRO A 142 -5.53 -3.73 2.53
N LEU A 143 -4.91 -4.79 3.06
CA LEU A 143 -3.57 -4.78 3.64
C LEU A 143 -2.61 -5.54 2.72
N ILE A 144 -1.46 -4.94 2.38
CA ILE A 144 -0.34 -5.68 1.79
C ILE A 144 0.53 -6.24 2.92
N ILE A 145 0.85 -7.53 2.84
CA ILE A 145 1.89 -8.16 3.65
C ILE A 145 3.08 -8.39 2.72
N LYS A 146 4.12 -7.58 2.89
CA LYS A 146 5.38 -7.73 2.19
C LYS A 146 6.28 -8.72 2.91
N LEU A 147 6.75 -9.73 2.19
CA LEU A 147 7.66 -10.75 2.69
C LEU A 147 9.03 -10.58 2.00
N GLU A 148 10.03 -10.10 2.74
CA GLU A 148 11.43 -10.15 2.28
C GLU A 148 12.00 -11.53 2.60
N MET A 149 12.20 -12.37 1.58
CA MET A 149 12.75 -13.71 1.76
C MET A 149 14.27 -13.63 1.89
N LYS A 150 14.77 -13.38 3.11
CA LYS A 150 16.16 -12.98 3.39
C LYS A 150 17.20 -13.85 2.69
N ALA A 151 17.05 -15.17 2.77
CA ALA A 151 17.96 -16.15 2.17
C ALA A 151 17.39 -16.83 0.92
N GLY A 152 16.27 -16.36 0.40
CA GLY A 152 15.57 -17.01 -0.70
C GLY A 152 14.76 -18.24 -0.30
N PHE A 153 14.41 -19.05 -1.28
CA PHE A 153 13.77 -20.35 -1.08
C PHE A 153 14.81 -21.48 -1.07
N GLN A 154 14.49 -22.56 -0.35
CA GLN A 154 15.25 -23.80 -0.34
C GLN A 154 14.37 -24.98 -0.73
N SER A 155 13.81 -24.93 -1.95
CA SER A 155 12.89 -25.95 -2.48
C SER A 155 13.41 -27.38 -2.40
N THR A 156 14.72 -27.60 -2.58
CA THR A 156 15.34 -28.94 -2.47
C THR A 156 15.18 -29.55 -1.07
N PHE A 157 15.06 -28.71 -0.04
CA PHE A 157 14.85 -29.12 1.35
C PHE A 157 13.39 -28.94 1.81
N GLY A 158 12.45 -28.74 0.87
CA GLY A 158 11.03 -28.59 1.17
C GLY A 158 10.60 -27.19 1.60
N MET A 159 11.50 -26.21 1.63
CA MET A 159 11.21 -24.82 1.97
C MET A 159 11.08 -23.96 0.70
N GLY A 160 10.15 -24.33 -0.17
CA GLY A 160 9.88 -23.66 -1.44
C GLY A 160 8.58 -22.86 -1.47
N PRO A 161 8.23 -22.25 -2.62
CA PRO A 161 6.97 -21.52 -2.83
C PRO A 161 5.72 -22.30 -2.38
N ALA A 162 5.67 -23.61 -2.67
CA ALA A 162 4.54 -24.47 -2.30
C ALA A 162 4.35 -24.62 -0.77
N LYS A 163 5.47 -24.63 -0.01
CA LYS A 163 5.43 -24.70 1.46
C LYS A 163 5.01 -23.35 2.04
N LEU A 164 5.48 -22.24 1.48
CA LEU A 164 5.03 -20.91 1.86
C LEU A 164 3.51 -20.75 1.64
N ASP A 165 3.00 -21.16 0.48
CA ASP A 165 1.56 -21.14 0.19
C ASP A 165 0.75 -22.02 1.13
N GLN A 166 1.28 -23.17 1.53
CA GLN A 166 0.62 -24.05 2.48
C GLN A 166 0.45 -23.34 3.83
N SER A 167 1.52 -22.70 4.33
CA SER A 167 1.49 -21.91 5.56
C SER A 167 0.49 -20.76 5.45
N ILE A 168 0.55 -19.97 4.38
CA ILE A 168 -0.40 -18.86 4.15
C ILE A 168 -1.84 -19.35 4.08
N SER A 169 -2.10 -20.44 3.35
CA SER A 169 -3.46 -20.98 3.20
C SER A 169 -4.02 -21.49 4.53
N ALA A 170 -3.18 -22.08 5.38
CA ALA A 170 -3.58 -22.58 6.68
C ALA A 170 -3.91 -21.46 7.69
N HIS A 171 -3.17 -20.35 7.63
CA HIS A 171 -3.25 -19.30 8.66
C HIS A 171 -4.06 -18.06 8.24
N LEU A 172 -4.16 -17.74 6.94
CA LEU A 172 -4.98 -16.62 6.42
C LEU A 172 -6.23 -17.09 5.67
N GLY A 173 -6.16 -18.25 5.01
CA GLY A 173 -7.29 -18.85 4.30
C GLY A 173 -7.97 -17.91 3.31
N ASN A 174 -9.27 -17.65 3.53
CA ASN A 174 -10.10 -16.85 2.63
C ASN A 174 -9.87 -15.32 2.75
N LEU A 175 -9.00 -14.86 3.66
CA LEU A 175 -8.62 -13.45 3.72
C LEU A 175 -7.72 -13.05 2.55
N VAL A 176 -7.00 -14.00 1.96
CA VAL A 176 -6.09 -13.73 0.85
C VAL A 176 -6.85 -13.42 -0.42
N TYR A 177 -6.54 -12.28 -1.05
CA TYR A 177 -6.82 -12.00 -2.45
C TYR A 177 -5.65 -12.50 -3.29
N LYS A 178 -5.89 -13.50 -4.12
CA LYS A 178 -4.86 -14.34 -4.75
C LYS A 178 -4.56 -13.93 -6.19
N PRO A 179 -3.43 -14.39 -6.77
CA PRO A 179 -3.18 -14.31 -8.21
C PRO A 179 -4.33 -14.85 -9.07
N SER A 180 -4.93 -15.99 -8.68
CA SER A 180 -6.07 -16.56 -9.40
C SER A 180 -7.32 -15.68 -9.37
N ASP A 181 -7.49 -14.88 -8.32
CA ASP A 181 -8.62 -13.96 -8.20
C ASP A 181 -8.45 -12.78 -9.17
N LEU A 182 -7.22 -12.26 -9.29
CA LEU A 182 -6.90 -11.25 -10.30
C LEU A 182 -7.11 -11.78 -11.73
N LEU A 183 -6.89 -13.06 -12.02
CA LEU A 183 -7.17 -13.61 -13.35
C LEU A 183 -8.65 -13.76 -13.66
N ALA A 184 -9.54 -13.79 -12.67
CA ALA A 184 -10.95 -14.09 -12.91
C ALA A 184 -11.65 -12.93 -13.63
N LYS A 185 -12.20 -13.20 -14.82
CA LYS A 185 -12.91 -12.18 -15.62
C LYS A 185 -14.28 -11.86 -15.01
N PRO A 186 -14.72 -10.59 -15.03
CA PRO A 186 -16.11 -10.25 -14.76
C PRO A 186 -17.02 -10.98 -15.75
N GLY A 187 -17.93 -11.82 -15.25
CA GLY A 187 -18.83 -12.62 -16.09
C GLY A 187 -18.32 -14.02 -16.47
N GLY A 188 -17.15 -14.43 -15.96
CA GLY A 188 -16.64 -15.80 -16.08
C GLY A 188 -15.50 -15.98 -17.07
N GLY A 189 -14.73 -17.07 -16.87
CA GLY A 189 -13.47 -17.30 -17.57
C GLY A 189 -12.29 -16.60 -16.88
N GLN A 190 -11.11 -16.68 -17.51
CA GLN A 190 -9.87 -16.13 -16.96
C GLN A 190 -9.06 -15.38 -18.04
N TYR A 191 -8.26 -14.41 -17.60
CA TYR A 191 -7.15 -13.84 -18.39
C TYR A 191 -6.01 -14.87 -18.51
N ALA A 192 -5.16 -14.73 -19.53
CA ALA A 192 -4.07 -15.70 -19.75
C ALA A 192 -2.91 -15.52 -18.78
N SER A 193 -2.71 -14.30 -18.28
CA SER A 193 -1.64 -13.92 -17.35
C SER A 193 -2.08 -12.80 -16.40
N LEU A 194 -1.31 -12.58 -15.34
CA LEU A 194 -1.56 -11.48 -14.41
C LEU A 194 -1.40 -10.14 -15.11
N ASP A 195 -0.42 -10.04 -16.00
CA ASP A 195 -0.18 -8.88 -16.85
C ASP A 195 -1.40 -8.48 -17.70
N GLU A 196 -2.04 -9.44 -18.37
CA GLU A 196 -3.25 -9.19 -19.16
C GLU A 196 -4.42 -8.75 -18.26
N ALA A 197 -4.55 -9.36 -17.07
CA ALA A 197 -5.59 -9.00 -16.12
C ALA A 197 -5.40 -7.59 -15.53
N ALA A 198 -4.18 -7.27 -15.09
CA ALA A 198 -3.83 -5.96 -14.57
C ALA A 198 -4.03 -4.90 -15.65
N GLY A 199 -3.46 -5.08 -16.85
CA GLY A 199 -3.63 -4.15 -17.97
C GLY A 199 -5.08 -3.97 -18.43
N ALA A 200 -5.97 -4.92 -18.14
CA ALA A 200 -7.40 -4.80 -18.37
C ALA A 200 -8.16 -4.10 -17.23
N GLY A 201 -7.47 -3.63 -16.20
CA GLY A 201 -8.05 -2.93 -15.05
C GLY A 201 -8.79 -3.87 -14.09
N ASN A 202 -8.39 -5.13 -13.98
CA ASN A 202 -9.17 -6.14 -13.25
C ASN A 202 -8.97 -6.14 -11.72
N TRP A 203 -8.22 -5.19 -11.17
CA TRP A 203 -8.13 -5.00 -9.72
C TRP A 203 -9.49 -4.56 -9.16
N PRO A 204 -10.02 -5.23 -8.13
CA PRO A 204 -11.25 -4.80 -7.46
C PRO A 204 -11.06 -3.43 -6.80
N THR A 205 -12.17 -2.78 -6.46
CA THR A 205 -12.12 -1.54 -5.68
C THR A 205 -11.57 -1.80 -4.28
N ARG A 206 -11.03 -0.76 -3.64
CA ARG A 206 -10.60 -0.84 -2.23
C ARG A 206 -11.73 -1.36 -1.34
N GLN A 207 -12.96 -0.89 -1.55
CA GLN A 207 -14.14 -1.37 -0.81
C GLN A 207 -14.40 -2.86 -1.01
N GLN A 208 -14.21 -3.38 -2.22
CA GLN A 208 -14.38 -4.83 -2.50
C GLN A 208 -13.28 -5.68 -1.85
N LEU A 209 -12.12 -5.09 -1.56
CA LEU A 209 -11.01 -5.72 -0.84
C LEU A 209 -10.97 -5.38 0.65
N ALA A 210 -11.99 -4.74 1.22
CA ALA A 210 -12.04 -4.49 2.65
C ALA A 210 -11.93 -5.82 3.43
N GLY A 211 -11.06 -5.83 4.44
CA GLY A 211 -10.75 -7.02 5.24
C GLY A 211 -9.94 -8.09 4.49
N LYS A 212 -9.39 -7.80 3.31
CA LYS A 212 -8.52 -8.71 2.55
C LYS A 212 -7.05 -8.40 2.75
N VAL A 213 -6.24 -9.42 2.54
CA VAL A 213 -4.78 -9.30 2.44
C VAL A 213 -4.31 -9.64 1.04
N LEU A 214 -3.30 -8.92 0.57
CA LEU A 214 -2.50 -9.28 -0.59
C LEU A 214 -1.10 -9.57 -0.07
N LEU A 215 -0.47 -10.63 -0.56
CA LEU A 215 0.90 -10.94 -0.19
C LEU A 215 1.82 -10.68 -1.37
N GLU A 216 2.94 -10.03 -1.10
CA GLU A 216 4.05 -9.92 -2.05
C GLU A 216 5.31 -10.57 -1.48
N VAL A 217 6.16 -11.07 -2.37
CA VAL A 217 7.52 -11.52 -2.03
C VAL A 217 8.54 -10.75 -2.84
N ILE A 218 9.62 -10.37 -2.18
CA ILE A 218 10.84 -9.85 -2.80
C ILE A 218 12.05 -10.73 -2.43
N PRO A 219 13.08 -10.77 -3.29
CA PRO A 219 14.39 -11.32 -2.91
C PRO A 219 14.94 -10.59 -1.70
N GLY A 220 15.63 -11.32 -0.84
CA GLY A 220 16.19 -10.76 0.37
C GLY A 220 17.66 -10.40 0.27
N THR A 221 18.10 -9.49 1.13
CA THR A 221 19.47 -8.96 1.15
C THR A 221 20.59 -10.00 1.19
N VAL A 222 20.38 -11.18 1.81
CA VAL A 222 21.38 -12.27 1.82
C VAL A 222 21.38 -13.04 0.51
N GLU A 223 20.20 -13.32 -0.05
CA GLU A 223 20.03 -13.92 -1.38
C GLU A 223 20.71 -13.06 -2.46
N GLU A 224 20.49 -11.74 -2.42
CA GLU A 224 21.08 -10.80 -3.37
C GLU A 224 22.62 -10.80 -3.34
N SER A 225 23.19 -11.07 -2.17
CA SER A 225 24.63 -11.11 -1.95
C SER A 225 25.23 -12.50 -2.20
N ASN A 226 24.43 -13.52 -2.52
CA ASN A 226 24.89 -14.89 -2.72
C ASN A 226 25.34 -15.14 -4.17
N PRO A 227 26.65 -15.29 -4.44
CA PRO A 227 27.14 -15.46 -5.82
C PRO A 227 26.83 -16.84 -6.41
N THR A 228 26.33 -17.77 -5.59
CA THR A 228 25.97 -19.14 -6.02
C THR A 228 24.48 -19.31 -6.20
N ASP A 229 23.68 -18.32 -5.80
CA ASP A 229 22.26 -18.30 -6.08
C ASP A 229 22.02 -17.72 -7.47
N THR A 230 21.39 -18.51 -8.33
CA THR A 230 21.07 -18.13 -9.70
C THR A 230 19.57 -18.01 -9.95
N LEU A 231 18.74 -18.27 -8.93
CA LEU A 231 17.29 -18.29 -9.04
C LEU A 231 16.69 -17.60 -7.83
N TRP A 232 16.63 -16.27 -7.88
CA TRP A 232 16.10 -15.50 -6.77
C TRP A 232 14.61 -15.73 -6.54
N THR A 233 14.16 -15.45 -5.32
CA THR A 233 12.78 -15.55 -4.81
C THR A 233 11.73 -15.15 -5.83
N ASP A 234 11.92 -13.99 -6.47
CA ASP A 234 10.99 -13.41 -7.44
C ASP A 234 10.84 -14.32 -8.68
N GLN A 235 11.96 -14.79 -9.22
CA GLN A 235 11.99 -15.73 -10.34
C GLN A 235 11.43 -17.10 -9.95
N GLU A 236 11.83 -17.67 -8.80
CA GLU A 236 11.36 -18.99 -8.36
C GLU A 236 9.85 -19.01 -8.14
N TYR A 237 9.29 -17.96 -7.52
CA TYR A 237 7.85 -17.89 -7.29
C TYR A 237 7.09 -17.65 -8.60
N ALA A 238 7.63 -16.87 -9.56
CA ALA A 238 7.01 -16.70 -10.87
C ALA A 238 7.01 -17.98 -11.72
N ASP A 239 8.10 -18.75 -11.69
CA ASP A 239 8.17 -20.10 -12.29
C ASP A 239 7.12 -21.03 -11.66
N TYR A 240 6.96 -20.96 -10.34
CA TYR A 240 5.95 -21.73 -9.62
C TYR A 240 4.52 -21.33 -10.00
N LEU A 241 4.21 -20.03 -10.16
CA LEU A 241 2.91 -19.56 -10.68
C LEU A 241 2.62 -20.12 -12.07
N GLN A 242 3.59 -20.02 -12.98
CA GLN A 242 3.45 -20.56 -14.33
C GLN A 242 3.25 -22.08 -14.29
N GLY A 243 4.01 -22.78 -13.46
CA GLY A 243 3.89 -24.22 -13.23
C GLY A 243 2.51 -24.62 -12.74
N LEU A 244 1.95 -23.91 -11.76
CA LEU A 244 0.59 -24.13 -11.27
C LEU A 244 -0.46 -23.85 -12.34
N GLN A 245 -0.32 -22.77 -13.11
CA GLN A 245 -1.24 -22.44 -14.19
C GLN A 245 -1.28 -23.54 -15.24
N SER A 246 -0.12 -24.07 -15.65
CA SER A 246 -0.04 -25.16 -16.63
C SER A 246 -0.74 -26.45 -16.16
N GLN A 247 -0.88 -26.62 -14.85
CA GLN A 247 -1.54 -27.76 -14.21
C GLN A 247 -3.01 -27.49 -13.85
N GLY A 248 -3.53 -26.28 -14.12
CA GLY A 248 -4.88 -25.87 -13.69
C GLY A 248 -5.01 -25.77 -12.17
N LYS A 249 -3.93 -25.45 -11.45
CA LYS A 249 -3.84 -25.41 -9.99
C LYS A 249 -3.51 -24.01 -9.44
N LEU A 250 -3.61 -22.96 -10.25
CA LEU A 250 -3.22 -21.60 -9.85
C LEU A 250 -3.92 -21.10 -8.58
N SER A 251 -5.11 -21.60 -8.25
CA SER A 251 -5.82 -21.26 -7.00
C SER A 251 -5.08 -21.67 -5.71
N GLN A 252 -4.01 -22.47 -5.83
CA GLN A 252 -3.12 -22.81 -4.71
C GLN A 252 -2.15 -21.68 -4.36
N ALA A 253 -1.84 -20.79 -5.33
CA ALA A 253 -0.98 -19.64 -5.12
C ALA A 253 -1.64 -18.56 -4.26
N ASN A 254 -0.88 -17.99 -3.33
CA ASN A 254 -1.33 -16.92 -2.45
C ASN A 254 -0.57 -15.61 -2.61
N VAL A 255 0.58 -15.63 -3.29
CA VAL A 255 1.52 -14.49 -3.32
C VAL A 255 1.71 -13.95 -4.73
N PHE A 256 1.90 -12.65 -4.84
CA PHE A 256 2.36 -11.98 -6.06
C PHE A 256 3.88 -11.76 -5.97
N PRO A 257 4.71 -12.34 -6.85
CA PRO A 257 6.13 -12.01 -6.87
C PRO A 257 6.31 -10.58 -7.39
N ALA A 258 7.17 -9.82 -6.71
CA ALA A 258 7.49 -8.45 -7.09
C ALA A 258 8.86 -8.37 -7.77
N VAL A 259 8.96 -7.54 -8.81
CA VAL A 259 10.29 -7.18 -9.35
C VAL A 259 10.92 -6.18 -8.41
N HIS A 260 11.90 -6.63 -7.63
CA HIS A 260 12.62 -5.78 -6.67
C HIS A 260 13.73 -4.97 -7.36
N ASN A 261 14.13 -3.85 -6.77
CA ASN A 261 15.08 -2.87 -7.30
C ASN A 261 14.56 -2.03 -8.49
N ALA A 262 14.36 -0.74 -8.22
CA ALA A 262 13.88 0.26 -9.17
C ALA A 262 14.75 0.32 -10.44
N GLN A 263 14.11 0.27 -11.61
CA GLN A 263 14.78 0.27 -12.92
C GLN A 263 13.95 1.05 -13.95
N ALA A 264 14.64 1.69 -14.90
CA ALA A 264 13.99 2.33 -16.04
C ALA A 264 13.47 1.33 -17.08
N GLY A 265 12.43 1.71 -17.82
CA GLY A 265 11.77 0.85 -18.80
C GLY A 265 10.88 -0.20 -18.13
N ASP A 266 10.72 -1.37 -18.76
CA ASP A 266 10.07 -2.53 -18.16
C ASP A 266 11.11 -3.33 -17.36
N PRO A 267 11.07 -3.33 -16.01
CA PRO A 267 12.07 -4.02 -15.18
C PRO A 267 12.11 -5.53 -15.43
N ARG A 268 11.00 -6.13 -15.91
CA ARG A 268 10.88 -7.57 -16.19
C ARG A 268 11.74 -8.01 -17.37
N SER A 269 12.24 -7.07 -18.18
CA SER A 269 13.20 -7.36 -19.24
C SER A 269 14.52 -7.95 -18.72
N ARG A 270 14.80 -7.83 -17.42
CA ARG A 270 15.94 -8.50 -16.75
C ARG A 270 15.85 -10.03 -16.79
N TYR A 271 14.64 -10.58 -16.77
CA TYR A 271 14.45 -12.03 -16.80
C TYR A 271 14.70 -12.56 -18.20
N SER A 272 15.71 -13.40 -18.35
CA SER A 272 16.08 -13.99 -19.65
C SER A 272 14.96 -14.87 -20.21
N ASP A 273 14.26 -15.60 -19.34
CA ASP A 273 13.02 -16.27 -19.71
C ASP A 273 11.87 -15.25 -19.82
N ALA A 274 11.41 -15.02 -21.05
CA ALA A 274 10.31 -14.10 -21.30
C ALA A 274 8.94 -14.65 -20.84
N SER A 275 8.82 -15.97 -20.62
CA SER A 275 7.57 -16.63 -20.30
C SER A 275 7.10 -16.38 -18.86
N ILE A 276 8.01 -15.99 -17.95
CA ILE A 276 7.66 -15.63 -16.58
C ILE A 276 7.29 -14.16 -16.40
N ARG A 277 7.73 -13.27 -17.30
CA ARG A 277 7.49 -11.81 -17.21
C ARG A 277 6.00 -11.47 -16.99
N PRO A 278 5.02 -12.10 -17.66
CA PRO A 278 3.61 -11.78 -17.46
C PRO A 278 3.03 -12.14 -16.08
N TRP A 279 3.81 -12.75 -15.19
CA TRP A 279 3.42 -13.08 -13.83
C TRP A 279 3.86 -12.03 -12.80
N PHE A 280 4.58 -10.99 -13.23
CA PHE A 280 4.97 -9.87 -12.41
C PHE A 280 4.06 -8.66 -12.70
N VAL A 281 3.25 -8.30 -11.72
CA VAL A 281 2.36 -7.12 -11.72
C VAL A 281 2.54 -6.25 -10.47
N VAL A 282 3.58 -6.55 -9.69
CA VAL A 282 4.00 -5.85 -8.49
C VAL A 282 5.47 -5.48 -8.66
N PHE A 283 5.84 -4.27 -8.26
CA PHE A 283 7.18 -3.71 -8.41
C PHE A 283 7.55 -3.00 -7.12
N ASP A 284 8.73 -3.28 -6.60
CA ASP A 284 9.20 -2.75 -5.32
C ASP A 284 10.60 -2.16 -5.49
N GLY A 285 10.81 -0.95 -4.96
CA GLY A 285 12.13 -0.34 -4.95
C GLY A 285 12.18 1.05 -4.34
N ASP A 286 13.42 1.55 -4.19
CA ASP A 286 13.71 2.82 -3.53
C ASP A 286 12.98 4.02 -4.17
N ALA A 287 12.25 4.76 -3.33
CA ALA A 287 11.48 5.93 -3.72
C ALA A 287 12.35 7.03 -4.34
N ALA A 288 13.54 7.27 -3.78
CA ALA A 288 14.44 8.31 -4.29
C ALA A 288 14.94 7.99 -5.70
N THR A 289 15.16 6.71 -6.00
CA THR A 289 15.56 6.21 -7.32
C THR A 289 14.43 6.35 -8.32
N TYR A 290 13.19 6.02 -7.96
CA TYR A 290 12.03 6.28 -8.82
C TYR A 290 11.85 7.76 -9.16
N LEU A 291 12.14 8.66 -8.20
CA LEU A 291 11.98 10.10 -8.37
C LEU A 291 13.24 10.84 -8.87
N ASN A 292 14.29 10.13 -9.26
CA ASN A 292 15.55 10.75 -9.71
C ASN A 292 15.48 11.36 -11.14
N GLY A 293 14.34 11.21 -11.83
CA GLY A 293 14.09 11.73 -13.17
C GLY A 293 14.47 10.79 -14.32
N SER A 294 14.94 9.57 -14.04
CA SER A 294 15.32 8.58 -15.07
C SER A 294 14.30 7.46 -15.28
N ILE A 295 13.31 7.32 -14.38
CA ILE A 295 12.28 6.28 -14.44
C ILE A 295 10.93 6.95 -14.68
N ASP A 296 10.23 6.53 -15.73
CA ASP A 296 8.86 6.93 -15.99
C ASP A 296 7.91 6.09 -15.14
N THR A 297 7.49 6.62 -13.99
CA THR A 297 6.60 5.89 -13.08
C THR A 297 5.15 5.85 -13.56
N SER A 298 4.77 6.65 -14.55
CA SER A 298 3.42 6.61 -15.15
C SER A 298 3.17 5.32 -15.93
N TRP A 299 4.24 4.62 -16.33
CA TRP A 299 4.17 3.29 -16.94
C TRP A 299 3.46 2.28 -16.03
N TYR A 300 3.81 2.26 -14.73
CA TYR A 300 3.20 1.34 -13.77
C TYR A 300 1.69 1.63 -13.59
N ASP A 301 1.30 2.90 -13.55
CA ASP A 301 -0.10 3.31 -13.40
C ASP A 301 -0.94 2.98 -14.63
N THR A 302 -0.39 3.28 -15.82
CA THR A 302 -1.05 3.02 -17.12
C THR A 302 -1.36 1.53 -17.32
N HIS A 303 -0.52 0.64 -16.78
CA HIS A 303 -0.74 -0.81 -16.85
C HIS A 303 -1.40 -1.38 -15.59
N HIS A 304 -1.78 -0.50 -14.65
CA HIS A 304 -2.42 -0.85 -13.38
C HIS A 304 -1.59 -1.83 -12.53
N TYR A 305 -0.26 -1.76 -12.62
CA TYR A 305 0.64 -2.51 -11.74
C TYR A 305 0.75 -1.84 -10.38
N LEU A 306 0.98 -2.64 -9.34
CA LEU A 306 1.27 -2.11 -8.01
C LEU A 306 2.74 -1.65 -7.95
N LEU A 307 2.97 -0.46 -7.40
CA LEU A 307 4.30 0.12 -7.26
C LEU A 307 4.57 0.48 -5.79
N ILE A 308 5.40 -0.30 -5.12
CA ILE A 308 5.84 -0.07 -3.75
C ILE A 308 7.10 0.77 -3.82
N MET A 309 7.02 1.99 -3.29
CA MET A 309 8.16 2.88 -3.16
C MET A 309 8.67 2.80 -1.72
N THR A 310 9.80 2.13 -1.53
CA THR A 310 10.46 1.97 -0.23
C THR A 310 11.27 3.21 0.16
N ASP A 311 11.61 3.32 1.44
CA ASP A 311 12.44 4.42 1.96
C ASP A 311 11.90 5.80 1.59
N ALA A 312 10.58 6.00 1.75
CA ALA A 312 9.91 7.23 1.35
C ALA A 312 10.58 8.48 1.94
N GLN A 313 11.14 8.41 3.14
CA GLN A 313 11.91 9.46 3.82
C GLN A 313 13.14 9.94 3.02
N ASN A 314 13.77 9.07 2.23
CA ASN A 314 15.03 9.33 1.52
C ASN A 314 14.86 10.17 0.26
N VAL A 315 13.63 10.39 -0.20
CA VAL A 315 13.35 11.30 -1.32
C VAL A 315 13.77 12.73 -0.95
N PRO A 316 14.59 13.41 -1.76
CA PRO A 316 15.00 14.78 -1.46
C PRO A 316 13.85 15.80 -1.50
N PRO A 317 13.78 16.78 -0.56
CA PRO A 317 14.63 16.88 0.63
C PRO A 317 14.31 15.78 1.64
N THR A 318 15.34 15.13 2.19
CA THR A 318 15.16 13.99 3.10
C THR A 318 14.41 14.40 4.35
N LEU A 319 13.58 13.49 4.86
CA LEU A 319 12.91 13.62 6.15
C LEU A 319 13.67 12.83 7.22
N ASP A 320 13.30 13.01 8.49
CA ASP A 320 13.74 12.08 9.53
C ASP A 320 13.14 10.69 9.25
N ASP A 321 13.93 9.66 9.53
CA ASP A 321 13.57 8.31 9.15
C ASP A 321 12.37 7.77 9.95
N THR A 322 12.18 8.25 11.19
CA THR A 322 11.17 7.70 12.11
C THR A 322 10.20 8.72 12.66
N ASN A 323 10.61 9.98 12.80
CA ASN A 323 9.84 11.01 13.48
C ASN A 323 9.90 12.38 12.78
N PRO A 324 9.59 12.45 11.47
CA PRO A 324 9.36 13.74 10.83
C PRO A 324 8.06 14.38 11.36
N THR A 325 7.81 15.64 11.01
CA THR A 325 6.50 16.23 11.30
C THR A 325 5.41 15.51 10.50
N SER A 326 4.22 15.34 11.07
CA SER A 326 3.11 14.67 10.34
C SER A 326 2.75 15.40 9.04
N ALA A 327 2.86 16.73 9.01
CA ALA A 327 2.63 17.53 7.80
C ALA A 327 3.65 17.22 6.69
N ASP A 328 4.94 17.10 7.03
CA ASP A 328 5.98 16.77 6.06
C ASP A 328 5.83 15.32 5.55
N ALA A 329 5.51 14.39 6.45
CA ALA A 329 5.25 12.99 6.12
C ALA A 329 4.03 12.83 5.20
N GLN A 330 2.90 13.49 5.50
CA GLN A 330 1.72 13.52 4.63
C GLN A 330 2.05 14.14 3.26
N ALA A 331 2.85 15.21 3.24
CA ALA A 331 3.30 15.82 1.99
C ALA A 331 4.17 14.86 1.17
N ARG A 332 5.02 14.05 1.81
CA ARG A 332 5.82 13.00 1.16
C ARG A 332 4.93 11.89 0.59
N VAL A 333 3.95 11.37 1.33
CA VAL A 333 2.99 10.38 0.80
C VAL A 333 2.24 10.96 -0.41
N ALA A 334 1.79 12.21 -0.33
CA ALA A 334 1.13 12.88 -1.46
C ALA A 334 2.06 13.14 -2.66
N GLN A 335 3.36 13.38 -2.43
CA GLN A 335 4.36 13.47 -3.49
C GLN A 335 4.51 12.12 -4.22
N LEU A 336 4.56 11.02 -3.47
CA LEU A 336 4.70 9.68 -4.03
C LEU A 336 3.42 9.20 -4.72
N ALA A 337 2.24 9.58 -4.22
CA ALA A 337 0.97 9.33 -4.89
C ALA A 337 0.93 9.95 -6.30
N LYS A 338 1.36 11.22 -6.42
CA LYS A 338 1.50 11.93 -7.71
C LYS A 338 2.59 11.32 -8.59
N ALA A 339 3.57 10.67 -7.99
CA ALA A 339 4.60 9.91 -8.69
C ALA A 339 4.19 8.44 -8.92
N HIS A 340 2.89 8.15 -8.86
CA HIS A 340 2.30 6.85 -9.18
C HIS A 340 2.68 5.70 -8.24
N ALA A 341 3.02 5.97 -6.98
CA ALA A 341 3.16 4.92 -5.98
C ALA A 341 1.80 4.30 -5.62
N SER A 342 1.76 2.99 -5.41
CA SER A 342 0.65 2.30 -4.74
C SER A 342 0.85 2.26 -3.22
N ILE A 343 2.10 2.11 -2.77
CA ILE A 343 2.48 2.22 -1.36
C ILE A 343 3.70 3.15 -1.24
N ALA A 344 3.65 4.05 -0.26
CA ALA A 344 4.80 4.80 0.23
C ALA A 344 5.28 4.18 1.55
N SER A 345 6.27 3.30 1.50
CA SER A 345 6.79 2.60 2.70
C SER A 345 7.80 3.46 3.47
N ASN A 346 7.75 3.41 4.80
CA ASN A 346 8.55 4.24 5.72
C ASN A 346 8.63 3.61 7.12
N ASP A 347 9.40 4.23 8.02
CA ASP A 347 9.52 3.83 9.44
C ASP A 347 8.79 4.81 10.39
N TRP A 348 7.77 5.55 9.93
CA TRP A 348 7.07 6.55 10.74
C TRP A 348 6.00 5.95 11.66
N THR A 349 6.44 5.04 12.53
CA THR A 349 5.63 4.19 13.42
C THR A 349 4.72 4.97 14.38
N GLY A 350 5.12 6.18 14.78
CA GLY A 350 4.35 7.05 15.68
C GLY A 350 3.30 7.95 15.00
N LEU A 351 3.27 8.02 13.66
CA LEU A 351 2.43 8.95 12.90
C LEU A 351 1.17 8.26 12.35
N THR A 352 0.26 7.85 13.23
CA THR A 352 -0.97 7.12 12.86
C THR A 352 -1.86 7.85 11.83
N ASP A 353 -1.86 9.18 11.82
CA ASP A 353 -2.56 9.99 10.82
C ASP A 353 -1.91 9.91 9.43
N VAL A 354 -0.61 9.67 9.36
CA VAL A 354 0.10 9.37 8.11
C VAL A 354 -0.15 7.91 7.70
N GLN A 355 -0.07 6.96 8.64
CA GLN A 355 -0.20 5.54 8.30
C GLN A 355 -1.57 5.17 7.76
N SER A 356 -2.63 5.79 8.28
CA SER A 356 -4.01 5.64 7.79
C SER A 356 -4.32 6.44 6.52
N THR A 357 -3.36 7.20 5.97
CA THR A 357 -3.58 8.00 4.77
C THR A 357 -3.78 7.13 3.53
N VAL A 358 -4.84 7.45 2.79
CA VAL A 358 -5.12 6.90 1.45
C VAL A 358 -5.43 8.05 0.51
N LEU A 359 -4.78 8.08 -0.65
CA LEU A 359 -4.93 9.11 -1.68
C LEU A 359 -5.25 8.46 -3.04
N PRO A 360 -5.88 9.19 -3.98
CA PRO A 360 -5.85 8.80 -5.39
C PRO A 360 -4.40 8.74 -5.90
N ARG A 361 -4.11 7.75 -6.75
CA ARG A 361 -2.83 7.62 -7.45
C ARG A 361 -2.84 8.43 -8.75
N GLY A 362 -1.72 9.09 -9.09
CA GLY A 362 -1.54 9.88 -10.32
C GLY A 362 -2.07 11.31 -10.23
#